data_AF-A0A0G4P0T3-F1
#
_entry.id   AF-A0A0G4P0T3-F1
#
_cell.length_a   1.000
_cell.length_b   1.000
_cell.length_c   1.000
_cell.angle_alpha   90.00
_cell.angle_beta   90.00
_cell.angle_gamma   90.00
#
_symmetry.space_group_name_H-M   'P 1'
#
loop_
_entity.id
_entity.type
_entity.pdbx_description
1 polymer ?
#
loop_
_entity_poly.entity_id
_entity_poly.type
_entity_poly.pdbx_seq_one_letter_code
_entity_poly.pdbx_strand_id
1 'polypeptide(L)'
;MQPRVAKPYPLTTQPAAYVTRGAIVYCVENADHPWEDRHFKTTVFDPKIPLREEARFQPDQYMAIISENGAKGELDTSHWDRRIVSEGNNYHVGESRDLWFMSYYLQANRGGRGQMRVKLLSRFR
;
A
#
# COMPACT_ATOMS: atom_id res chain seq x y z
N MET A 1 -10.28 18.66 3.82
CA MET A 1 -9.51 17.82 4.78
C MET A 1 -8.33 17.25 4.02
N GLN A 2 -7.11 17.30 4.58
CA GLN A 2 -5.90 16.82 3.90
C GLN A 2 -5.67 15.31 4.13
N PRO A 3 -5.02 14.60 3.20
CA PRO A 3 -4.63 13.21 3.37
C PRO A 3 -3.54 13.07 4.43
N ARG A 4 -3.52 11.96 5.17
CA ARG A 4 -2.59 11.71 6.26
C ARG A 4 -2.18 10.26 6.29
N VAL A 5 -0.92 10.03 6.63
CA VAL A 5 -0.40 8.72 6.98
C VAL A 5 -0.64 8.47 8.46
N ALA A 6 -1.34 7.39 8.78
CA ALA A 6 -1.48 6.89 10.14
C ALA A 6 -0.58 5.66 10.35
N LYS A 7 -0.09 5.49 11.57
CA LYS A 7 0.66 4.31 12.02
C LYS A 7 -0.07 3.67 13.20
N PRO A 8 -0.04 2.33 13.32
CA PRO A 8 -0.68 1.67 14.45
C PRO A 8 0.09 1.95 15.74
N TYR A 9 -0.55 1.66 16.88
CA TYR A 9 0.12 1.76 18.17
C TYR A 9 1.37 0.87 18.24
N PRO A 10 2.49 1.30 18.86
CA PRO A 10 3.75 0.56 18.82
C PRO A 10 3.69 -0.89 19.30
N LEU A 11 2.85 -1.21 20.30
CA LEU A 11 2.71 -2.59 20.81
C LEU A 11 1.99 -3.54 19.86
N THR A 12 1.43 -3.05 18.75
CA THR A 12 0.95 -3.94 17.68
C THR A 12 2.09 -4.61 16.91
N THR A 13 3.33 -4.13 17.10
CA THR A 13 4.58 -4.65 16.48
C THR A 13 4.51 -4.83 14.96
N GLN A 14 3.61 -4.09 14.31
CA GLN A 14 3.40 -4.13 12.87
C GLN A 14 4.10 -2.95 12.21
N PRO A 15 5.14 -3.18 11.38
CA PRO A 15 5.82 -2.12 10.64
C PRO A 15 4.94 -1.66 9.47
N ALA A 16 3.90 -0.88 9.77
CA ALA A 16 2.82 -0.61 8.86
C ALA A 16 2.40 0.86 8.82
N ALA A 17 1.92 1.27 7.65
CA ALA A 17 1.33 2.59 7.43
C ALA A 17 -0.03 2.46 6.72
N TYR A 18 -0.90 3.42 6.98
CA TYR A 18 -2.26 3.53 6.46
C TYR A 18 -2.46 4.92 5.88
N VAL A 19 -3.20 5.04 4.78
CA VAL A 19 -3.59 6.34 4.21
C VAL A 19 -5.03 6.64 4.58
N THR A 20 -5.27 7.87 5.07
CA THR A 20 -6.58 8.35 5.49
C THR A 20 -6.80 9.77 5.00
N ARG A 21 -8.06 10.19 4.83
CA ARG A 21 -8.44 11.59 4.59
C ARG A 21 -9.77 11.85 5.31
N GLY A 22 -9.73 12.70 6.33
CA GLY A 22 -10.90 12.88 7.20
C GLY A 22 -11.27 11.56 7.88
N ALA A 23 -12.54 11.14 7.75
CA ALA A 23 -13.03 9.87 8.28
C ALA A 23 -12.81 8.67 7.34
N ILE A 24 -12.28 8.89 6.13
CA ILE A 24 -12.19 7.85 5.10
C ILE A 24 -10.81 7.17 5.18
N VAL A 25 -10.84 5.85 5.31
CA VAL A 25 -9.67 4.98 5.14
C VAL A 25 -9.51 4.62 3.67
N TYR A 26 -8.28 4.54 3.22
CA TYR A 26 -7.95 4.20 1.85
C TYR A 26 -7.26 2.84 1.74
N CYS A 27 -7.35 2.24 0.55
CA CYS A 27 -6.67 1.01 0.18
C CYS A 27 -6.05 1.11 -1.21
N VAL A 28 -5.10 0.24 -1.49
CA VAL A 28 -4.62 -0.05 -2.85
C VAL A 28 -5.34 -1.27 -3.38
N GLU A 29 -5.69 -1.27 -4.66
CA GLU A 29 -6.33 -2.40 -5.35
C GLU A 29 -5.53 -2.73 -6.61
N ASN A 30 -5.43 -4.02 -6.95
CA ASN A 30 -4.65 -4.42 -8.12
C ASN A 30 -5.27 -4.00 -9.46
N ALA A 31 -6.53 -3.54 -9.46
CA ALA A 31 -7.13 -2.88 -10.62
C ALA A 31 -6.35 -1.61 -11.03
N ASP A 32 -5.72 -0.90 -10.08
CA ASP A 32 -4.83 0.24 -10.36
C ASP A 32 -3.35 -0.15 -10.48
N HIS A 33 -2.99 -1.39 -10.13
CA HIS A 33 -1.61 -1.84 -10.04
C HIS A 33 -1.44 -3.18 -10.78
N PRO A 34 -1.39 -3.17 -12.13
CA PRO A 34 -1.27 -4.40 -12.92
C PRO A 34 -0.03 -5.24 -12.57
N TRP A 35 1.03 -4.56 -12.10
CA TRP A 35 2.30 -5.13 -11.66
C TRP A 35 2.22 -5.92 -10.35
N GLU A 36 1.15 -5.78 -9.57
CA GLU A 36 1.01 -6.46 -8.28
C GLU A 36 0.30 -7.82 -8.42
N ASP A 37 0.94 -8.89 -7.96
CA ASP A 37 0.41 -10.26 -7.97
C ASP A 37 0.42 -10.96 -6.59
N ARG A 38 0.96 -10.32 -5.54
CA ARG A 38 1.13 -10.87 -4.18
C ARG A 38 0.26 -10.18 -3.13
N HIS A 39 -0.89 -9.62 -3.52
CA HIS A 39 -1.82 -8.94 -2.61
C HIS A 39 -1.18 -7.80 -1.79
N PHE A 40 -0.19 -7.12 -2.36
CA PHE A 40 0.58 -6.06 -1.73
C PHE A 40 1.25 -6.50 -0.42
N LYS A 41 1.59 -7.79 -0.30
CA LYS A 41 2.18 -8.35 0.93
C LYS A 41 3.63 -7.95 1.13
N THR A 42 4.34 -7.81 0.03
CA THR A 42 5.75 -7.47 -0.03
C THR A 42 5.96 -5.99 -0.35
N THR A 43 4.96 -5.26 -0.86
CA THR A 43 5.08 -3.85 -1.23
C THR A 43 5.50 -2.98 -0.05
N VAL A 44 6.60 -2.25 -0.21
CA VAL A 44 7.17 -1.36 0.80
C VAL A 44 6.74 0.07 0.49
N PHE A 45 5.99 0.70 1.39
CA PHE A 45 5.50 2.07 1.27
C PHE A 45 6.38 3.05 2.06
N ASP A 46 6.84 4.11 1.39
CA ASP A 46 7.54 5.24 2.01
C ASP A 46 6.56 6.34 2.44
N PRO A 47 6.32 6.51 3.75
CA PRO A 47 5.36 7.48 4.26
C PRO A 47 5.88 8.92 4.22
N LYS A 48 7.15 9.14 3.83
CA LYS A 48 7.74 10.48 3.67
C LYS A 48 7.38 11.10 2.32
N ILE A 49 6.91 10.30 1.36
CA ILE A 49 6.48 10.78 0.05
C ILE A 49 5.18 11.59 0.18
N PRO A 50 5.09 12.78 -0.42
CA PRO A 50 3.88 13.59 -0.41
C PRO A 50 2.66 12.85 -0.99
N LEU A 51 1.48 13.19 -0.47
CA LEU A 51 0.20 12.63 -0.92
C LEU A 51 -0.54 13.68 -1.75
N ARG A 52 -0.79 13.37 -3.04
CA ARG A 52 -1.56 14.21 -3.98
C ARG A 52 -3.01 13.72 -4.05
N GLU A 53 -3.95 14.66 -4.13
CA GLU A 53 -5.37 14.35 -4.36
C GLU A 53 -5.68 14.36 -5.86
N GLU A 54 -6.53 13.45 -6.32
CA GLU A 54 -7.04 13.41 -7.69
C GLU A 54 -8.49 12.92 -7.74
N ALA A 55 -9.37 13.66 -8.39
CA ALA A 55 -10.76 13.24 -8.58
C ALA A 55 -10.85 12.13 -9.63
N ARG A 56 -11.51 11.04 -9.29
CA ARG A 56 -11.77 9.89 -10.18
C ARG A 56 -13.24 9.49 -10.12
N PHE A 57 -13.70 8.79 -11.15
CA PHE A 57 -15.14 8.57 -11.41
C PHE A 57 -15.55 7.10 -11.58
N GLN A 58 -14.64 6.16 -11.36
CA GLN A 58 -14.92 4.73 -11.44
C GLN A 58 -14.42 4.03 -10.18
N PRO A 59 -15.24 3.23 -9.46
CA PRO A 59 -16.60 2.79 -9.81
C PRO A 59 -17.69 3.85 -9.62
N ASP A 60 -17.41 4.88 -8.83
CA ASP A 60 -18.25 6.04 -8.56
C ASP A 60 -17.32 7.26 -8.40
N GLN A 61 -17.84 8.45 -8.17
CA GLN A 61 -17.03 9.63 -7.89
C GLN A 61 -16.33 9.52 -6.52
N TYR A 62 -15.00 9.61 -6.51
CA TYR A 62 -14.20 9.64 -5.28
C TYR A 62 -12.95 10.49 -5.45
N MET A 63 -12.37 10.88 -4.30
CA MET A 63 -11.07 11.54 -4.26
C MET A 63 -9.99 10.50 -4.02
N ALA A 64 -9.25 10.11 -5.06
CA ALA A 64 -8.09 9.24 -4.96
C ALA A 64 -6.92 9.97 -4.29
N ILE A 65 -6.09 9.21 -3.58
CA ILE A 65 -4.82 9.70 -3.05
C ILE A 65 -3.68 9.04 -3.81
N ILE A 66 -2.70 9.81 -4.25
CA ILE A 66 -1.59 9.34 -5.07
C ILE A 66 -0.30 9.61 -4.32
N SER A 67 0.55 8.58 -4.26
CA SER A 67 1.91 8.69 -3.77
C SER A 67 2.86 8.32 -4.90
N GLU A 68 3.42 9.35 -5.53
CA GLU A 68 4.33 9.21 -6.67
C GLU A 68 5.67 8.62 -6.20
N ASN A 69 6.09 7.50 -6.77
CA ASN A 69 7.22 6.70 -6.28
C ASN A 69 7.07 6.27 -4.80
N GLY A 70 5.83 6.11 -4.33
CA GLY A 70 5.48 5.73 -2.96
C GLY A 70 5.84 4.29 -2.62
N ALA A 71 5.72 3.35 -3.57
CA ALA A 71 6.25 2.00 -3.40
C ALA A 71 7.77 2.03 -3.65
N LYS A 72 8.58 1.65 -2.66
CA LYS A 72 10.05 1.57 -2.75
C LYS A 72 10.51 0.12 -3.00
N GLY A 73 9.84 -0.54 -3.95
CA GLY A 73 10.05 -1.95 -4.25
C GLY A 73 9.32 -2.88 -3.29
N GLU A 74 9.86 -4.09 -3.20
CA GLU A 74 9.26 -5.22 -2.49
C GLU A 74 10.23 -5.81 -1.47
N LEU A 75 9.69 -6.32 -0.36
CA LEU A 75 10.43 -7.11 0.61
C LEU A 75 10.89 -8.42 -0.04
N ASP A 76 12.20 -8.66 -0.07
CA ASP A 76 12.73 -9.95 -0.51
C ASP A 76 12.30 -11.06 0.45
N THR A 77 11.60 -12.04 -0.10
CA THR A 77 11.08 -13.20 0.63
C THR A 77 11.72 -14.51 0.18
N SER A 78 12.72 -14.47 -0.70
CA SER A 78 13.38 -15.65 -1.27
C SER A 78 13.97 -16.59 -0.21
N HIS A 79 14.51 -16.03 0.88
CA HIS A 79 15.07 -16.80 2.00
C HIS A 79 14.03 -17.68 2.73
N TRP A 80 12.74 -17.36 2.60
CA TRP A 80 11.62 -18.07 3.23
C TRP A 80 11.03 -19.16 2.33
N ASP A 81 11.48 -19.29 1.08
CA ASP A 81 10.89 -20.26 0.15
C ASP A 81 11.10 -21.69 0.67
N ARG A 82 9.99 -22.31 1.07
CA ARG A 82 9.92 -23.67 1.66
C ARG A 82 10.84 -23.87 2.87
N ARG A 83 11.17 -22.80 3.60
CA ARG A 83 12.06 -22.84 4.77
C ARG A 83 11.48 -22.06 5.94
N ILE A 84 11.72 -22.55 7.15
CA ILE A 84 11.52 -21.80 8.39
C ILE A 84 12.84 -21.10 8.70
N VAL A 85 12.85 -19.77 8.70
CA VAL A 85 14.05 -18.98 9.06
C VAL A 85 13.73 -18.09 10.26
N SER A 86 14.73 -17.84 11.12
CA SER A 86 14.57 -17.01 12.33
C SER A 86 14.54 -15.51 12.01
N GLU A 87 15.26 -15.10 10.97
CA GLU A 87 15.29 -13.74 10.47
C GLU A 87 15.76 -13.73 9.01
N GLY A 88 15.06 -12.99 8.15
CA GLY A 88 15.47 -12.77 6.77
C GLY A 88 16.15 -11.40 6.63
N ASN A 89 17.15 -11.32 5.76
CA ASN A 89 17.69 -10.02 5.33
C ASN A 89 16.56 -9.22 4.66
N ASN A 90 16.23 -8.07 5.23
CA ASN A 90 15.07 -7.27 4.81
C ASN A 90 15.42 -6.28 3.69
N TYR A 91 16.15 -6.73 2.67
CA TYR A 91 16.44 -5.86 1.53
C TYR A 91 15.18 -5.59 0.72
N HIS A 92 15.13 -4.38 0.15
CA HIS A 92 14.12 -4.01 -0.83
C HIS A 92 14.67 -4.33 -2.21
N VAL A 93 13.89 -5.06 -3.00
CA VAL A 93 14.23 -5.42 -4.38
C VAL A 93 13.20 -4.78 -5.30
N GLY A 94 13.65 -4.38 -6.49
CA GLY A 94 12.79 -3.80 -7.51
C GLY A 94 12.79 -2.27 -7.50
N GLU A 95 11.99 -1.73 -8.41
CA GLU A 95 11.97 -0.29 -8.72
C GLU A 95 10.94 0.45 -7.87
N SER A 96 11.11 1.77 -7.78
CA SER A 96 10.07 2.60 -7.20
C SER A 96 8.87 2.69 -8.15
N ARG A 97 7.65 2.67 -7.60
CA ARG A 97 6.40 2.73 -8.36
C ARG A 97 5.38 3.63 -7.66
N ASP A 98 4.45 4.15 -8.44
CA ASP A 98 3.34 4.93 -7.90
C ASP A 98 2.35 4.05 -7.16
N LEU A 99 1.78 4.60 -6.09
CA LEU A 99 0.67 4.00 -5.36
C LEU A 99 -0.58 4.84 -5.49
N TRP A 100 -1.64 4.20 -5.96
CA TRP A 100 -2.97 4.76 -6.14
C TRP A 100 -3.89 4.24 -5.05
N PHE A 101 -4.28 5.13 -4.15
CA PHE A 101 -5.14 4.82 -3.04
C PHE A 101 -6.58 5.21 -3.38
N MET A 102 -7.47 4.23 -3.33
CA MET A 102 -8.92 4.42 -3.45
C MET A 102 -9.59 4.36 -2.07
N SER A 103 -10.78 4.95 -1.96
CA SER A 103 -11.54 4.85 -0.71
C SER A 103 -11.93 3.40 -0.43
N TYR A 104 -11.68 2.94 0.79
CA TYR A 104 -11.85 1.53 1.17
C TYR A 104 -13.27 1.01 0.89
N TYR A 105 -14.29 1.83 1.13
CA TYR A 105 -15.68 1.43 0.91
C TYR A 105 -16.05 1.22 -0.57
N LEU A 106 -15.22 1.67 -1.52
CA LEU A 106 -15.42 1.48 -2.96
C LEU A 106 -14.67 0.28 -3.55
N GLN A 107 -13.88 -0.44 -2.75
CA GLN A 107 -13.08 -1.58 -3.21
C GLN A 107 -13.94 -2.66 -3.92
N ALA A 108 -13.31 -3.46 -4.78
CA ALA A 108 -13.90 -4.63 -5.43
C ALA A 108 -15.07 -4.33 -6.40
N ASN A 109 -15.18 -3.10 -6.89
CA ASN A 109 -16.23 -2.69 -7.85
C ASN A 109 -15.70 -2.47 -9.29
N ARG A 110 -14.45 -2.88 -9.59
CA ARG A 110 -13.79 -2.61 -10.89
C ARG A 110 -13.26 -3.85 -11.62
N GLY A 111 -13.69 -5.05 -11.22
CA GLY A 111 -13.34 -6.29 -11.94
C GLY A 111 -11.86 -6.71 -11.84
N GLY A 112 -11.16 -6.36 -10.75
CA GLY A 112 -9.78 -6.77 -10.49
C GLY A 112 -9.62 -8.24 -10.09
N ARG A 113 -8.40 -8.66 -9.72
CA ARG A 113 -8.10 -10.05 -9.25
C ARG A 113 -8.50 -10.25 -7.77
N GLY A 114 -9.31 -9.36 -7.21
CA GLY A 114 -9.69 -9.34 -5.80
C GLY A 114 -8.55 -9.00 -4.83
N GLN A 115 -7.41 -8.52 -5.33
CA GLN A 115 -6.26 -8.20 -4.49
C GLN A 115 -6.35 -6.74 -4.02
N MET A 116 -6.39 -6.54 -2.71
CA MET A 116 -6.49 -5.22 -2.11
C MET A 116 -5.74 -5.20 -0.77
N ARG A 117 -5.21 -4.03 -0.41
CA ARG A 117 -4.67 -3.83 0.94
C ARG A 117 -4.84 -2.42 1.48
N VAL A 118 -5.32 -2.34 2.73
CA VAL A 118 -5.39 -1.11 3.53
C VAL A 118 -4.05 -0.81 4.22
N LYS A 119 -3.37 -1.86 4.67
CA LYS A 119 -2.12 -1.79 5.44
C LYS A 119 -0.93 -2.12 4.55
N LEU A 120 -0.05 -1.16 4.31
CA LEU A 120 1.20 -1.39 3.59
C LEU A 120 2.39 -1.48 4.55
N LEU A 121 3.38 -2.30 4.18
CA LEU A 121 4.62 -2.42 4.93
C LEU A 121 5.34 -1.07 4.89
N SER A 122 5.71 -0.53 6.04
CA SER A 122 6.45 0.73 6.14
C SER A 122 7.65 0.52 7.07
N ARG A 123 8.83 0.40 6.46
CA ARG A 123 10.11 0.20 7.16
C ARG A 123 11.09 1.32 6.80
N PHE A 124 10.72 2.54 7.17
CA PHE A 124 11.66 3.66 7.16
C PHE A 124 11.78 4.18 8.59
N ARG A 125 12.96 3.97 9.18
CA ARG A 125 13.42 4.81 10.29
C ARG A 125 13.75 6.21 9.77
#